data_AF-A0A350WWB2-F1
#
_entry.id   AF-A0A350WWB2-F1
#
_cell.length_a   1.000
_cell.length_b   1.000
_cell.length_c   1.000
_cell.angle_alpha   90.00
_cell.angle_beta   90.00
_cell.angle_gamma   90.00
#
_symmetry.space_group_name_H-M   'P 1'
#
loop_
_entity.id
_entity.type
_entity.pdbx_description
1 polymer ?
#
loop_
_entity_poly.entity_id
_entity_poly.type
_entity_poly.pdbx_seq_one_letter_code
_entity_poly.pdbx_strand_id
1 'polypeptide(L)'
;MQHNDWLEKYFEKVAHSSEEGRGAVEFVRANRIRVGMRRARKSVGAFWQFGQRFYLNSRHYTMESALENPRAWTLFVHEVRHLQQGPLTAFSIYGELDAWQYEFRLYKKLTGKTLKPELEEMLTLPLNFERETLRRARQLMTKFAGFWYGAWILPLYPIHQEVKFWVTRKTPLEKSP
;
A
#
# COMPACT_ATOMS: atom_id res chain seq x y z
N MET A 1 13.57 12.84 -20.04
CA MET A 1 12.37 12.14 -20.53
C MET A 1 11.15 12.99 -20.23
N GLN A 2 10.19 13.15 -21.16
CA GLN A 2 8.95 13.86 -20.84
C GLN A 2 8.08 13.01 -19.91
N HIS A 3 7.24 13.66 -19.09
CA HIS A 3 6.45 12.96 -18.08
C HIS A 3 5.49 11.91 -18.67
N ASN A 4 4.82 12.23 -19.77
CA ASN A 4 3.86 11.32 -20.41
C ASN A 4 4.57 10.08 -20.99
N ASP A 5 5.71 10.26 -21.66
CA ASP A 5 6.51 9.16 -22.19
C ASP A 5 7.03 8.24 -21.07
N TRP A 6 7.45 8.84 -19.95
CA TRP A 6 7.84 8.07 -18.77
C TRP A 6 6.67 7.27 -18.21
N LEU A 7 5.50 7.90 -18.10
CA LEU A 7 4.33 7.31 -17.47
C LEU A 7 3.84 6.08 -18.23
N GLU A 8 3.78 6.14 -19.56
CA GLU A 8 3.40 4.98 -20.37
C GLU A 8 4.41 3.84 -20.24
N LYS A 9 5.72 4.14 -20.32
CA LYS A 9 6.76 3.12 -20.09
C LYS A 9 6.66 2.52 -18.69
N TYR A 10 6.36 3.34 -17.69
CA TYR A 10 6.22 2.88 -16.32
C TYR A 10 4.99 1.97 -16.16
N PHE A 11 3.86 2.34 -16.76
CA PHE A 11 2.67 1.48 -16.81
C PHE A 11 2.94 0.17 -17.52
N GLU A 12 3.66 0.17 -18.65
CA GLU A 12 4.07 -1.06 -19.33
C GLU A 12 4.93 -1.95 -18.42
N LYS A 13 5.92 -1.38 -17.72
CA LYS A 13 6.77 -2.14 -16.79
C LYS A 13 5.94 -2.75 -15.64
N VAL A 14 5.05 -1.97 -15.03
CA VAL A 14 4.18 -2.46 -13.95
C VAL A 14 3.23 -3.54 -14.47
N ALA A 15 2.57 -3.33 -15.61
CA ALA A 15 1.62 -4.28 -16.18
C ALA A 15 2.28 -5.60 -16.61
N HIS A 16 3.50 -5.55 -17.18
CA HIS A 16 4.24 -6.76 -17.55
C HIS A 16 4.89 -7.47 -16.36
N SER A 17 5.03 -6.81 -15.21
CA SER A 17 5.65 -7.43 -14.03
C SER A 17 4.82 -8.61 -13.49
N SER A 18 3.49 -8.50 -13.53
CA SER A 18 2.58 -9.44 -12.86
C SER A 18 1.12 -9.19 -13.21
N GLU A 19 0.25 -10.16 -12.91
CA GLU A 19 -1.20 -9.99 -13.01
C GLU A 19 -1.72 -8.89 -12.08
N GLU A 20 -1.19 -8.83 -10.85
CA GLU A 20 -1.49 -7.80 -9.87
C GLU A 20 -1.13 -6.40 -10.40
N GLY A 21 0.04 -6.27 -11.04
CA GLY A 21 0.48 -5.04 -11.70
C GLY A 21 -0.41 -4.66 -12.89
N ARG A 22 -0.80 -5.62 -13.72
CA ARG A 22 -1.72 -5.39 -14.85
C ARG A 22 -3.07 -4.85 -14.36
N GLY A 23 -3.69 -5.51 -13.38
CA GLY A 23 -4.96 -5.06 -12.80
C GLY A 23 -4.86 -3.67 -12.17
N ALA A 24 -3.72 -3.35 -11.53
CA ALA A 24 -3.50 -2.03 -10.97
C ALA A 24 -3.44 -0.93 -12.04
N VAL A 25 -2.75 -1.19 -13.17
CA VAL A 25 -2.65 -0.24 -14.30
C VAL A 25 -4.02 -0.07 -14.98
N GLU A 26 -4.76 -1.15 -15.19
CA GLU A 26 -6.13 -1.11 -15.73
C GLU A 26 -7.03 -0.24 -14.85
N PHE A 27 -6.99 -0.43 -13.52
CA PHE A 27 -7.75 0.40 -12.57
C PHE A 27 -7.37 1.88 -12.66
N VAL A 28 -6.07 2.20 -12.72
CA VAL A 28 -5.57 3.57 -12.83
C VAL A 28 -6.05 4.25 -14.11
N ARG A 29 -5.99 3.54 -15.25
CA ARG A 29 -6.45 4.05 -16.55
C ARG A 29 -7.97 4.26 -16.55
N ALA A 30 -8.74 3.28 -16.09
CA ALA A 30 -10.21 3.35 -16.06
C ALA A 30 -10.71 4.52 -15.19
N ASN A 31 -10.02 4.78 -14.07
CA ASN A 31 -10.40 5.85 -13.13
C ASN A 31 -9.65 7.17 -13.38
N ARG A 32 -8.88 7.28 -14.47
CA ARG A 32 -8.10 8.48 -14.85
C ARG A 32 -7.22 9.01 -13.69
N ILE A 33 -6.59 8.09 -12.97
CA ILE A 33 -5.76 8.40 -11.81
C ILE A 33 -4.43 8.98 -12.30
N ARG A 34 -4.05 10.16 -11.79
CA ARG A 34 -2.78 10.80 -12.15
C ARG A 34 -1.65 10.22 -11.30
N VAL A 35 -0.58 9.81 -11.96
CA VAL A 35 0.59 9.22 -11.29
C VAL A 35 1.81 10.06 -11.62
N GLY A 36 2.69 10.29 -10.63
CA GLY A 36 3.91 11.03 -10.89
C GLY A 36 4.97 10.90 -9.81
N MET A 37 5.90 11.85 -9.81
CA MET A 37 7.00 11.95 -8.84
C MET A 37 6.80 13.19 -7.98
N ARG A 38 6.91 13.05 -6.66
CA ARG A 38 6.87 14.20 -5.75
C ARG A 38 7.69 13.93 -4.50
N ARG A 39 8.35 14.97 -3.98
CA ARG A 39 9.17 14.85 -2.78
C ARG A 39 8.28 14.69 -1.54
N ALA A 40 8.53 13.64 -0.75
CA ALA A 40 7.93 13.40 0.56
C ALA A 40 8.99 13.15 1.65
N ARG A 41 8.59 12.76 2.86
CA ARG A 41 9.50 12.41 3.98
C ARG A 41 10.26 11.12 3.67
N LYS A 42 11.41 10.89 4.32
CA LYS A 42 12.27 9.71 4.05
C LYS A 42 11.59 8.38 4.36
N SER A 43 10.67 8.34 5.32
CA SER A 43 9.90 7.13 5.70
C SER A 43 8.85 6.71 4.67
N VAL A 44 8.55 7.53 3.67
CA VAL A 44 7.45 7.31 2.71
C VAL A 44 8.02 6.84 1.37
N GLY A 45 7.53 5.71 0.84
CA GLY A 45 7.96 5.19 -0.47
C GLY A 45 7.14 5.78 -1.62
N ALA A 46 5.83 5.78 -1.47
CA ALA A 46 4.85 6.41 -2.32
C ALA A 46 3.71 6.95 -1.45
N PHE A 47 2.85 7.80 -2.00
CA PHE A 47 1.69 8.31 -1.29
C PHE A 47 0.61 8.76 -2.27
N TRP A 48 -0.62 8.43 -1.95
CA TRP A 48 -1.81 9.02 -2.56
C TRP A 48 -2.16 10.35 -1.89
N GLN A 49 -2.86 11.20 -2.64
CA GLN A 49 -3.50 12.40 -2.10
C GLN A 49 -5.00 12.26 -2.28
N PHE A 50 -5.80 12.88 -1.41
CA PHE A 50 -7.25 12.94 -1.57
C PHE A 50 -7.61 13.27 -3.04
N GLY A 51 -8.32 12.36 -3.70
CA GLY A 51 -8.63 12.42 -5.12
C GLY A 51 -7.95 11.31 -5.94
N GLN A 52 -8.06 11.41 -7.27
CA GLN A 52 -7.54 10.44 -8.23
C GLN A 52 -6.04 10.68 -8.51
N ARG A 53 -5.18 10.74 -7.49
CA ARG A 53 -3.74 11.00 -7.66
C ARG A 53 -2.84 10.27 -6.66
N PHE A 54 -1.72 9.74 -7.12
CA PHE A 54 -0.63 9.30 -6.24
C PHE A 54 0.75 9.55 -6.83
N TYR A 55 1.76 9.54 -5.97
CA TYR A 55 3.13 9.90 -6.32
C TYR A 55 4.12 8.91 -5.73
N LEU A 56 5.12 8.51 -6.53
CA LEU A 56 6.34 7.92 -6.01
C LEU A 56 7.18 9.02 -5.34
N ASN A 57 7.85 8.68 -4.24
CA ASN A 57 8.68 9.64 -3.53
C ASN A 57 9.99 9.90 -4.29
N SER A 58 10.15 11.13 -4.76
CA SER A 58 11.34 11.54 -5.52
C SER A 58 12.64 11.58 -4.72
N ARG A 59 12.60 11.31 -3.40
CA ARG A 59 13.82 11.09 -2.59
C ARG A 59 14.44 9.71 -2.80
N HIS A 60 13.64 8.74 -3.20
CA HIS A 60 14.06 7.34 -3.35
C HIS A 60 14.09 6.88 -4.81
N TYR A 61 13.32 7.56 -5.66
CA TYR A 61 13.16 7.19 -7.06
C TYR A 61 13.36 8.40 -7.97
N THR A 62 14.03 8.18 -9.08
CA THR A 62 13.93 9.01 -10.28
C THR A 62 12.96 8.36 -11.27
N MET A 63 12.60 9.09 -12.32
CA MET A 63 11.79 8.51 -13.41
C MET A 63 12.48 7.29 -14.01
N GLU A 64 13.79 7.39 -14.26
CA GLU A 64 14.61 6.34 -14.82
C GLU A 64 14.73 5.14 -13.86
N SER A 65 15.06 5.38 -12.59
CA SER A 65 15.24 4.29 -11.62
C SER A 65 13.94 3.52 -11.38
N ALA A 66 12.77 4.18 -11.48
CA ALA A 66 11.47 3.53 -11.29
C ALA A 66 11.13 2.52 -12.42
N LEU A 67 11.72 2.67 -13.61
CA LEU A 67 11.47 1.77 -14.75
C LEU A 67 12.13 0.40 -14.59
N GLU A 68 13.07 0.25 -13.66
CA GLU A 68 13.87 -0.98 -13.47
C GLU A 68 13.86 -1.47 -12.02
N ASN A 69 13.00 -0.89 -11.17
CA ASN A 69 12.98 -1.18 -9.75
C ASN A 69 11.68 -1.89 -9.33
N PRO A 70 11.73 -3.20 -9.03
CA PRO A 70 10.58 -3.96 -8.55
C PRO A 70 9.90 -3.35 -7.31
N ARG A 71 10.65 -2.65 -6.46
CA ARG A 71 10.10 -1.95 -5.30
C ARG A 71 9.17 -0.81 -5.72
N ALA A 72 9.55 -0.08 -6.78
CA ALA A 72 8.72 0.99 -7.32
C ALA A 72 7.44 0.41 -7.95
N TRP A 73 7.52 -0.75 -8.60
CA TRP A 73 6.34 -1.41 -9.17
C TRP A 73 5.40 -1.94 -8.10
N THR A 74 5.92 -2.51 -7.01
CA THR A 74 5.05 -2.99 -5.93
C THR A 74 4.43 -1.83 -5.14
N LEU A 75 5.14 -0.72 -4.94
CA LEU A 75 4.56 0.50 -4.37
C LEU A 75 3.40 1.04 -5.23
N PHE A 76 3.49 0.96 -6.56
CA PHE A 76 2.36 1.31 -7.41
C PHE A 76 1.11 0.51 -7.05
N VAL A 77 1.28 -0.81 -6.94
CA VAL A 77 0.20 -1.74 -6.60
C VAL A 77 -0.36 -1.44 -5.20
N HIS A 78 0.51 -1.10 -4.23
CA HIS A 78 0.11 -0.65 -2.90
C HIS A 78 -0.77 0.59 -2.93
N GLU A 79 -0.36 1.66 -3.62
CA GLU A 79 -1.13 2.89 -3.69
C GLU A 79 -2.48 2.66 -4.40
N VAL A 80 -2.49 1.84 -5.45
CA VAL A 80 -3.74 1.44 -6.11
C VAL A 80 -4.64 0.65 -5.17
N ARG A 81 -4.08 -0.20 -4.30
CA ARG A 81 -4.86 -0.92 -3.28
C ARG A 81 -5.56 0.04 -2.32
N HIS A 82 -4.87 1.08 -1.86
CA HIS A 82 -5.50 2.13 -1.06
C HIS A 82 -6.63 2.87 -1.79
N LEU A 83 -6.43 3.15 -3.08
CA LEU A 83 -7.47 3.78 -3.91
C LEU A 83 -8.70 2.88 -4.09
N GLN A 84 -8.51 1.56 -4.22
CA GLN A 84 -9.60 0.57 -4.27
C GLN A 84 -10.35 0.46 -2.94
N GLN A 85 -9.63 0.50 -1.81
CA GLN A 85 -10.21 0.47 -0.46
C GLN A 85 -11.05 1.71 -0.13
N GLY A 86 -10.66 2.86 -0.69
CA GLY A 86 -11.21 4.17 -0.33
C GLY A 86 -10.65 4.70 1.00
N PRO A 87 -10.78 6.02 1.25
CA PRO A 87 -10.09 6.73 2.32
C PRO A 87 -10.44 6.22 3.73
N LEU A 88 -11.68 5.80 3.95
CA LEU A 88 -12.14 5.35 5.28
C LEU A 88 -11.47 4.05 5.74
N THR A 89 -11.10 3.20 4.79
CA THR A 89 -10.42 1.92 5.04
C THR A 89 -8.92 2.10 4.95
N ALA A 90 -8.42 2.83 3.95
CA ALA A 90 -7.00 3.08 3.74
C ALA A 90 -6.34 3.73 4.98
N PHE A 91 -7.02 4.67 5.66
CA PHE A 91 -6.53 5.27 6.91
C PHE A 91 -6.82 4.40 8.15
N SER A 92 -6.44 3.13 8.11
CA SER A 92 -6.50 2.22 9.25
C SER A 92 -5.40 1.16 9.18
N ILE A 93 -5.07 0.52 10.31
CA ILE A 93 -4.13 -0.61 10.32
C ILE A 93 -4.63 -1.78 9.47
N TYR A 94 -5.93 -2.04 9.45
CA TYR A 94 -6.51 -3.03 8.57
C TYR A 94 -6.22 -2.73 7.08
N GLY A 95 -6.46 -1.49 6.65
CA GLY A 95 -6.21 -1.06 5.27
C GLY A 95 -4.74 -1.11 4.88
N GLU A 96 -3.87 -0.66 5.78
CA GLU A 96 -2.41 -0.78 5.65
C GLU A 96 -1.99 -2.26 5.60
N LEU A 97 -2.54 -3.13 6.43
CA LEU A 97 -2.17 -4.55 6.45
C LEU A 97 -2.51 -5.23 5.13
N ASP A 98 -3.71 -4.99 4.59
CA ASP A 98 -4.11 -5.48 3.27
C ASP A 98 -3.13 -4.98 2.18
N ALA A 99 -2.85 -3.68 2.15
CA ALA A 99 -1.94 -3.09 1.15
C ALA A 99 -0.50 -3.61 1.27
N TRP A 100 0.03 -3.70 2.48
CA TRP A 100 1.36 -4.25 2.75
C TRP A 100 1.45 -5.73 2.39
N GLN A 101 0.46 -6.54 2.75
CA GLN A 101 0.45 -7.96 2.41
C GLN A 101 0.43 -8.16 0.89
N TYR A 102 -0.41 -7.39 0.19
CA TYR A 102 -0.52 -7.46 -1.26
C TYR A 102 0.80 -7.06 -1.93
N GLU A 103 1.39 -5.93 -1.51
CA GLU A 103 2.65 -5.40 -2.01
C GLU A 103 3.84 -6.35 -1.77
N PHE A 104 4.03 -6.82 -0.54
CA PHE A 104 5.22 -7.59 -0.18
C PHE A 104 5.15 -9.05 -0.66
N ARG A 105 3.95 -9.62 -0.80
CA ARG A 105 3.77 -10.91 -1.52
C ARG A 105 4.20 -10.78 -2.97
N LEU A 106 3.77 -9.71 -3.66
CA LEU A 106 4.20 -9.44 -5.02
C LEU A 106 5.71 -9.19 -5.10
N TYR A 107 6.27 -8.38 -4.19
CA TYR A 107 7.71 -8.08 -4.19
C TYR A 107 8.55 -9.35 -4.01
N LYS A 108 8.11 -10.26 -3.14
CA LYS A 108 8.72 -11.58 -2.95
C LYS A 108 8.61 -12.43 -4.22
N LYS A 109 7.44 -12.48 -4.87
CA LYS A 109 7.19 -13.17 -6.15
C LYS A 109 8.10 -12.65 -7.27
N LEU A 110 8.28 -11.34 -7.38
CA LEU A 110 9.09 -10.72 -8.45
C LEU A 110 10.60 -10.89 -8.24
N THR A 111 11.07 -10.90 -7.00
CA THR A 111 12.51 -10.86 -6.70
C THR A 111 13.10 -12.17 -6.22
N GLY A 112 12.26 -13.12 -5.78
CA GLY A 112 12.70 -14.37 -5.14
C GLY A 112 13.42 -14.16 -3.81
N LYS A 113 13.46 -12.94 -3.27
CA LYS A 113 14.22 -12.62 -2.06
C LYS A 113 13.42 -12.97 -0.81
N THR A 114 14.11 -13.53 0.19
CA THR A 114 13.61 -13.60 1.56
C THR A 114 13.47 -12.19 2.13
N LEU A 115 12.32 -11.90 2.73
CA LEU A 115 12.06 -10.60 3.32
C LEU A 115 12.66 -10.53 4.74
N LYS A 116 12.67 -9.32 5.32
CA LYS A 116 13.01 -9.18 6.73
C LYS A 116 12.01 -9.95 7.60
N PRO A 117 12.44 -10.48 8.77
CA PRO A 117 11.57 -11.29 9.62
C PRO A 117 10.22 -10.63 9.95
N GLU A 118 10.21 -9.31 10.16
CA GLU A 118 8.98 -8.57 10.45
C GLU A 118 7.96 -8.62 9.31
N LEU A 119 8.46 -8.59 8.06
CA LEU A 119 7.61 -8.67 6.89
C LEU A 119 7.12 -10.10 6.67
N GLU A 120 8.00 -11.10 6.83
CA GLU A 120 7.61 -12.50 6.71
C GLU A 120 6.50 -12.85 7.70
N GLU A 121 6.61 -12.41 8.96
CA GLU A 121 5.56 -12.58 9.96
C GLU A 121 4.28 -11.82 9.59
N MET A 122 4.40 -10.57 9.14
CA MET A 122 3.23 -9.79 8.73
C MET A 122 2.47 -10.45 7.58
N LEU A 123 3.15 -11.17 6.67
CA LEU A 123 2.51 -11.89 5.57
C LEU A 123 1.70 -13.11 6.01
N THR A 124 1.93 -13.65 7.21
CA THR A 124 1.19 -14.80 7.78
C THR A 124 -0.01 -14.37 8.62
N LEU A 125 -0.10 -13.09 9.01
CA LEU A 125 -1.24 -12.59 9.77
C LEU A 125 -2.55 -12.73 8.97
N PRO A 126 -3.65 -13.19 9.58
CA PRO A 126 -4.93 -13.19 8.90
C PRO A 126 -5.41 -11.76 8.66
N LEU A 127 -5.98 -11.49 7.48
CA LEU A 127 -6.57 -10.19 7.17
C LEU A 127 -8.01 -10.15 7.69
N ASN A 128 -8.17 -9.91 9.00
CA ASN A 128 -9.47 -9.90 9.67
C ASN A 128 -9.61 -8.72 10.65
N PHE A 129 -10.76 -8.61 11.33
CA PHE A 129 -11.00 -7.60 12.37
C PHE A 129 -10.64 -8.05 13.79
N GLU A 130 -9.78 -9.06 13.94
CA GLU A 130 -9.29 -9.42 15.27
C GLU A 130 -8.30 -8.35 15.78
N ARG A 131 -8.63 -7.70 16.91
CA ARG A 131 -7.82 -6.58 17.43
C ARG A 131 -6.39 -6.97 17.74
N GLU A 132 -6.15 -8.17 18.26
CA GLU A 132 -4.79 -8.62 18.56
C GLU A 132 -3.96 -8.77 17.30
N THR A 133 -4.55 -9.35 16.25
CA THR A 133 -3.93 -9.43 14.91
C THR A 133 -3.59 -8.05 14.37
N LEU A 134 -4.51 -7.08 14.45
CA LEU A 134 -4.26 -5.71 13.98
C LEU A 134 -3.23 -4.97 14.87
N ARG A 135 -3.24 -5.19 16.18
CA ARG A 135 -2.20 -4.67 17.09
C ARG A 135 -0.84 -5.23 16.73
N ARG A 136 -0.76 -6.52 16.41
CA ARG A 136 0.47 -7.17 15.97
C ARG A 136 0.96 -6.62 14.64
N ALA A 137 0.07 -6.46 13.65
CA ALA A 137 0.38 -5.83 12.38
C ALA A 137 1.00 -4.43 12.57
N ARG A 138 0.37 -3.59 13.41
CA ARG A 138 0.88 -2.25 13.73
C ARG A 138 2.28 -2.27 14.36
N GLN A 139 2.55 -3.22 15.25
CA GLN A 139 3.88 -3.39 15.85
C GLN A 139 4.92 -3.74 14.78
N LEU A 140 4.61 -4.70 13.90
CA LEU A 140 5.50 -5.14 12.82
C LEU A 140 5.78 -4.01 11.81
N MET A 141 4.75 -3.28 11.38
CA MET A 141 4.88 -2.11 10.51
C MET A 141 5.76 -1.04 11.15
N THR A 142 5.53 -0.73 12.43
CA THR A 142 6.32 0.28 13.16
C THR A 142 7.78 -0.17 13.30
N LYS A 143 8.03 -1.46 13.55
CA LYS A 143 9.38 -2.02 13.67
C LYS A 143 10.13 -1.98 12.33
N PHE A 144 9.45 -2.28 11.22
CA PHE A 144 10.07 -2.28 9.90
C PHE A 144 10.23 -0.87 9.31
N ALA A 145 9.18 -0.05 9.33
CA ALA A 145 9.14 1.27 8.70
C ALA A 145 9.69 2.41 9.59
N GLY A 146 9.77 2.15 10.89
CA GLY A 146 10.15 3.12 11.91
C GLY A 146 8.98 3.99 12.40
N PHE A 147 9.21 4.68 13.51
CA PHE A 147 8.24 5.54 14.19
C PHE A 147 7.60 6.60 13.27
N TRP A 148 8.40 7.19 12.37
CA TRP A 148 7.98 8.25 11.45
C TRP A 148 7.12 7.77 10.28
N TYR A 149 6.84 6.47 10.19
CA TYR A 149 5.81 5.95 9.30
C TYR A 149 4.40 6.29 9.79
N GLY A 150 4.21 6.37 11.11
CA GLY A 150 2.93 6.78 11.69
C GLY A 150 1.88 5.68 11.83
N ALA A 151 2.20 4.39 11.63
CA ALA A 151 1.23 3.32 11.90
C ALA A 151 0.66 3.39 13.33
N TRP A 152 1.44 3.86 14.31
CA TRP A 152 0.99 3.96 15.70
C TRP A 152 -0.19 4.92 15.94
N ILE A 153 -0.41 5.92 15.07
CA ILE A 153 -1.54 6.87 15.17
C ILE A 153 -2.81 6.39 14.45
N LEU A 154 -2.70 5.39 13.57
CA LEU A 154 -3.85 4.92 12.80
C LEU A 154 -4.84 4.16 13.68
N PRO A 155 -6.16 4.31 13.43
CA PRO A 155 -7.15 3.43 14.05
C PRO A 155 -6.90 1.98 13.61
N LEU A 156 -7.30 1.00 14.43
CA LEU A 156 -7.09 -0.41 14.06
C LEU A 156 -8.03 -0.77 12.90
N TYR A 157 -9.31 -0.41 13.04
CA TYR A 157 -10.33 -0.64 12.03
C TYR A 157 -10.49 0.56 11.10
N PRO A 158 -11.16 0.37 9.95
CA PRO A 158 -11.72 1.49 9.20
C PRO A 158 -12.50 2.44 10.13
N ILE A 159 -12.37 3.75 9.95
CA ILE A 159 -12.77 4.73 10.97
C ILE A 159 -14.23 4.58 11.45
N HIS A 160 -15.16 4.26 10.53
CA HIS A 160 -16.56 4.04 10.85
C HIS A 160 -16.79 2.82 11.76
N GLN A 161 -15.98 1.77 11.60
CA GLN A 161 -16.01 0.58 12.46
C GLN A 161 -15.30 0.82 13.79
N GLU A 162 -14.24 1.63 13.81
CA GLU A 162 -13.58 2.02 15.06
C GLU A 162 -14.57 2.79 15.95
N VAL A 163 -15.30 3.78 15.40
CA VAL A 163 -16.37 4.49 16.13
C VAL A 163 -17.43 3.53 16.65
N LYS A 164 -17.94 2.63 15.80
CA LYS A 164 -18.94 1.63 16.21
C LYS A 164 -18.42 0.73 17.34
N PHE A 165 -17.16 0.32 17.29
CA PHE A 165 -16.52 -0.47 18.35
C PHE A 165 -16.45 0.31 19.67
N TRP A 166 -16.06 1.58 19.66
CA TRP A 166 -15.99 2.37 20.89
C TRP A 166 -17.37 2.61 21.53
N VAL A 167 -18.42 2.74 20.72
CA VAL A 167 -19.81 2.88 21.20
C VAL A 167 -20.38 1.56 21.70
N THR A 168 -20.16 0.45 20.99
CA THR A 168 -20.85 -0.82 21.25
C THR A 168 -20.00 -1.87 21.98
N ARG A 169 -18.67 -1.68 22.02
CA ARG A 169 -17.65 -2.66 22.44
C ARG A 169 -17.69 -4.00 21.68
N LYS A 170 -18.40 -4.06 20.56
CA LYS A 170 -18.50 -5.25 19.71
C LYS A 170 -17.49 -5.18 18.58
N THR A 171 -16.74 -6.27 18.40
CA THR A 171 -15.87 -6.45 17.24
C THR A 171 -16.71 -6.35 15.96
N PRO A 172 -16.26 -5.57 14.95
CA PRO A 172 -16.96 -5.50 13.68
C PRO A 172 -17.01 -6.87 13.03
N LEU A 173 -18.17 -7.23 12.47
CA LEU A 173 -18.30 -8.40 11.62
C LEU A 173 -17.63 -8.09 10.28
N GLU A 174 -16.89 -9.06 9.74
CA GLU A 174 -16.40 -8.97 8.37
C GLU A 174 -17.60 -8.82 7.43
N LYS A 175 -17.51 -7.87 6.49
CA LYS A 175 -18.30 -8.02 5.28
C LYS A 175 -17.61 -9.12 4.48
N SER A 176 -18.26 -10.27 4.33
CA SER A 176 -17.82 -11.26 3.35
C SER A 176 -17.67 -10.57 1.98
N PRO A 177 -16.62 -10.90 1.22
CA PRO A 177 -16.35 -10.29 -0.08
C PRO A 177 -17.54 -10.37 -1.04
#